data_AF-A0A7W1Q4S0-F1
#
_entry.id   AF-A0A7W1Q4S0-F1
#
_cell.length_a   1.000
_cell.length_b   1.000
_cell.length_c   1.000
_cell.angle_alpha   90.00
_cell.angle_beta   90.00
_cell.angle_gamma   90.00
#
_symmetry.space_group_name_H-M   'P 1'
#
loop_
_entity.id
_entity.type
_entity.pdbx_description
1 polymer ?
#
loop_
_entity_poly.entity_id
_entity_poly.type
_entity_poly.pdbx_seq_one_letter_code
_entity_poly.pdbx_strand_id
1 'polypeptide(L)'
;MDPSRVDALEAELSRLRAENTRLLRLLELSPQQARLPGATQTGLFHEQPGPVTASSSPRDKVRFFRALFAARRDVYATRWENARTGRSGWAPAVAGGWQKGPK
;
A
#
# COMPACT_ATOMS: atom_id res chain seq x y z
N MET A 1 -35.52 -5.62 8.56
CA MET A 1 -34.36 -5.83 9.47
C MET A 1 -34.93 -6.37 10.76
N ASP A 2 -34.42 -7.49 11.25
CA ASP A 2 -34.84 -8.09 12.51
C ASP A 2 -34.30 -7.24 13.69
N PRO A 3 -35.15 -6.68 14.58
CA PRO A 3 -34.71 -5.86 15.71
C PRO A 3 -33.72 -6.58 16.63
N SER A 4 -33.91 -7.90 16.83
CA SER A 4 -33.03 -8.70 17.68
C SER A 4 -31.61 -8.79 17.13
N ARG A 5 -31.46 -8.75 15.80
CA ARG A 5 -30.17 -8.70 15.12
C ARG A 5 -29.48 -7.36 15.30
N VAL A 6 -30.25 -6.26 15.36
CA VAL A 6 -29.67 -4.92 15.60
C VAL A 6 -29.13 -4.84 17.02
N ASP A 7 -29.90 -5.28 18.02
CA ASP A 7 -29.48 -5.28 19.42
C ASP A 7 -28.23 -6.15 19.64
N ALA A 8 -28.18 -7.33 19.02
CA ALA A 8 -27.00 -8.20 19.08
C ALA A 8 -25.76 -7.56 18.44
N LEU A 9 -25.92 -6.82 17.34
CA LEU A 9 -24.82 -6.10 16.69
C LEU A 9 -24.33 -4.93 17.54
N GLU A 10 -25.22 -4.21 18.23
CA GLU A 10 -24.85 -3.12 19.13
C GLU A 10 -24.11 -3.62 20.38
N ALA A 11 -24.53 -4.75 20.92
CA ALA A 11 -23.84 -5.41 22.03
C ALA A 11 -22.42 -5.84 21.61
N GLU A 12 -22.28 -6.46 20.44
CA GLU A 12 -20.97 -6.88 19.94
C GLU A 12 -20.08 -5.67 19.61
N LEU A 13 -20.63 -4.61 19.04
CA LEU A 13 -19.92 -3.36 18.79
C LEU A 13 -19.39 -2.74 20.09
N SER A 14 -20.19 -2.77 21.15
CA SER A 14 -19.81 -2.27 22.47
C SER A 14 -18.66 -3.09 23.08
N ARG A 15 -18.75 -4.43 22.99
CA ARG A 15 -17.68 -5.35 23.42
C ARG A 15 -16.39 -5.10 22.65
N LEU A 16 -16.45 -5.00 21.32
CA LEU A 16 -15.28 -4.77 20.48
C LEU A 16 -14.62 -3.41 20.75
N ARG A 17 -15.39 -2.36 21.05
CA ARG A 17 -14.86 -1.04 21.44
C ARG A 17 -14.15 -1.08 22.81
N ALA A 18 -14.70 -1.80 23.77
CA ALA A 18 -14.07 -2.00 25.07
C ALA A 18 -12.75 -2.75 24.94
N GLU A 19 -12.73 -3.82 24.14
CA GLU A 19 -11.52 -4.62 23.91
C GLU A 19 -10.44 -3.84 23.15
N ASN A 20 -10.81 -3.09 22.11
CA ASN A 20 -9.88 -2.19 21.44
C ASN A 20 -9.27 -1.19 22.42
N THR A 21 -10.06 -0.59 23.31
CA THR A 21 -9.55 0.36 24.32
C THR A 21 -8.53 -0.30 25.25
N ARG A 22 -8.79 -1.55 25.67
CA ARG A 22 -7.86 -2.34 26.49
C ARG A 22 -6.55 -2.63 25.77
N LEU A 23 -6.63 -3.05 24.50
CA LEU A 23 -5.47 -3.36 23.66
C LEU A 23 -4.61 -2.13 23.39
N LEU A 24 -5.23 -0.99 23.07
CA LEU A 24 -4.52 0.27 22.86
C LEU A 24 -3.71 0.69 24.09
N ARG A 25 -4.30 0.53 25.28
CA ARG A 25 -3.61 0.82 26.53
C ARG A 25 -2.41 -0.11 26.75
N LEU A 26 -2.59 -1.41 26.50
CA LEU A 26 -1.52 -2.40 26.68
C LEU A 26 -0.33 -2.17 25.72
N LEU A 27 -0.62 -1.69 24.51
CA LEU A 27 0.37 -1.42 23.47
C LEU A 27 0.95 0.00 23.54
N GLU A 28 0.51 0.83 24.49
CA GLU A 28 0.89 2.24 24.59
C GLU A 28 0.62 3.05 23.31
N LEU A 29 -0.44 2.70 22.58
CA LEU A 29 -0.83 3.36 21.34
C LEU A 29 -1.98 4.34 21.55
N SER A 30 -1.84 5.54 21.01
CA SER A 30 -2.96 6.46 20.81
C SER A 30 -3.92 5.92 19.74
N PRO A 31 -5.21 6.31 19.77
CA PRO A 31 -6.16 6.01 18.69
C PRO A 31 -5.67 6.45 17.31
N GLN A 32 -4.87 7.52 17.23
CA GLN A 32 -4.27 7.99 15.98
C GLN A 32 -3.18 7.04 15.46
N GLN A 33 -2.34 6.49 16.34
CA GLN A 33 -1.28 5.56 15.96
C GLN A 33 -1.81 4.17 15.57
N ALA A 34 -2.89 3.73 16.22
CA ALA A 34 -3.54 2.46 15.91
C ALA A 34 -4.60 2.56 14.81
N ARG A 35 -4.87 3.78 14.32
CA ARG A 35 -5.69 3.95 13.13
C ARG A 35 -5.01 3.17 12.01
N LEU A 36 -5.73 2.21 11.41
CA LEU A 36 -5.31 1.63 10.16
C LEU A 36 -4.87 2.78 9.26
N PRO A 37 -3.72 2.68 8.56
CA PRO A 37 -3.39 3.62 7.51
C PRO A 37 -4.67 3.80 6.69
N GLY A 38 -5.06 5.05 6.42
CA GLY A 38 -6.22 5.29 5.57
C GLY A 38 -6.06 4.52 4.25
N ALA A 39 -7.06 4.60 3.38
CA ALA A 39 -6.94 4.13 2.01
C ALA A 39 -5.86 4.89 1.18
N THR A 40 -4.72 5.24 1.77
CA THR A 40 -3.57 5.90 1.16
C THR A 40 -2.84 4.98 0.18
N GLN A 41 -3.14 3.69 0.16
CA GLN A 41 -2.72 2.81 -0.95
C GLN A 41 -3.87 2.46 -1.91
N THR A 42 -5.12 2.47 -1.45
CA THR A 42 -6.25 1.94 -2.24
C THR A 42 -6.72 2.89 -3.35
N GLY A 43 -6.34 4.17 -3.32
CA GLY A 43 -6.75 5.15 -4.33
C GLY A 43 -5.96 5.13 -5.65
N LEU A 44 -4.89 4.34 -5.76
CA LEU A 44 -4.06 4.25 -6.97
C LEU A 44 -4.35 3.00 -7.82
N PHE A 45 -5.16 2.07 -7.30
CA PHE A 45 -5.54 0.86 -8.02
C PHE A 45 -6.77 1.15 -8.89
N HIS A 46 -6.53 1.64 -10.11
CA HIS A 46 -7.59 1.95 -11.05
C HIS A 46 -8.39 0.73 -11.55
N GLU A 47 -7.91 -0.49 -11.32
CA GLU A 47 -8.49 -1.71 -11.89
C GLU A 47 -8.13 -2.92 -11.03
N GLN A 48 -9.06 -3.86 -10.82
CA GLN A 48 -8.68 -5.18 -10.30
C GLN A 48 -7.92 -5.93 -11.40
N PRO A 49 -6.70 -6.42 -11.14
CA PRO A 49 -5.98 -7.17 -12.14
C PRO A 49 -6.70 -8.47 -12.47
N GLY A 50 -6.98 -8.72 -13.75
CA GLY A 50 -7.42 -10.04 -14.23
C GLY A 50 -6.33 -11.11 -14.08
N PRO A 51 -6.65 -12.41 -14.25
CA PRO A 51 -5.67 -13.48 -14.09
C PRO A 51 -4.56 -13.42 -15.13
N VAL A 52 -3.31 -13.69 -14.72
CA VAL A 52 -2.14 -13.87 -15.61
C VAL A 52 -1.44 -15.20 -15.29
N THR A 53 -0.79 -15.78 -16.29
CA THR A 53 -0.01 -17.02 -16.16
C THR A 53 1.45 -16.80 -16.56
N ALA A 54 2.29 -17.82 -16.38
CA ALA A 54 3.67 -17.79 -16.84
C ALA A 54 3.80 -17.60 -18.36
N SER A 55 2.81 -18.01 -19.15
CA SER A 55 2.76 -17.86 -20.61
C SER A 55 2.18 -16.53 -21.09
N SER A 56 1.64 -15.68 -20.20
CA SER A 56 1.13 -14.36 -20.57
C SER A 56 2.21 -13.45 -21.16
N SER A 57 1.78 -12.52 -22.02
CA SER A 57 2.69 -11.57 -22.66
C SER A 57 3.36 -10.66 -21.62
N PRO A 58 4.56 -10.12 -21.90
CA PRO A 58 5.20 -9.14 -21.02
C PRO A 58 4.31 -7.92 -20.74
N ARG A 59 3.53 -7.48 -21.74
CA ARG A 59 2.60 -6.35 -21.61
C ARG A 59 1.50 -6.64 -20.58
N ASP A 60 0.93 -7.84 -20.60
CA ASP A 60 -0.14 -8.23 -19.68
C ASP A 60 0.39 -8.39 -18.25
N LYS A 61 1.58 -8.97 -18.10
CA LYS A 61 2.28 -9.05 -16.81
C LYS A 61 2.56 -7.67 -16.22
N VAL A 62 3.06 -6.73 -17.03
CA VAL A 62 3.29 -5.35 -16.60
C VAL A 62 1.98 -4.66 -16.21
N ARG A 63 0.90 -4.85 -16.98
CA ARG A 63 -0.44 -4.31 -16.63
C ARG A 63 -0.92 -4.88 -15.29
N PHE A 64 -0.80 -6.19 -15.09
CA PHE A 64 -1.18 -6.87 -13.84
C PHE A 64 -0.44 -6.30 -12.62
N PHE A 65 0.89 -6.21 -12.69
CA PHE A 65 1.68 -5.66 -11.60
C PHE A 65 1.40 -4.18 -11.34
N ARG A 66 1.11 -3.37 -12.37
CA ARG A 66 0.70 -1.96 -12.20
C ARG A 66 -0.67 -1.80 -11.55
N ALA A 67 -1.57 -2.76 -11.74
CA ALA A 67 -2.88 -2.80 -11.10
C ALA A 67 -2.79 -3.27 -9.63
N LEU A 68 -1.83 -4.12 -9.28
CA LEU A 68 -1.56 -4.55 -7.90
C LEU A 68 -0.67 -3.60 -7.10
N PHE A 69 0.23 -2.91 -7.78
CA PHE A 69 1.22 -2.02 -7.18
C PHE A 69 1.08 -0.63 -7.79
N ALA A 70 0.47 0.23 -6.99
CA ALA A 70 0.33 1.65 -7.15
C ALA A 70 1.71 2.34 -7.09
N ALA A 71 2.48 2.23 -8.15
CA ALA A 71 3.81 2.84 -8.22
C ALA A 71 3.74 4.32 -8.60
N ARG A 72 4.67 5.09 -8.03
CA ARG A 72 5.00 6.44 -8.50
C ARG A 72 5.36 6.40 -9.99
N ARG A 73 4.52 7.01 -10.83
CA ARG A 73 4.69 7.03 -12.30
C ARG A 73 5.86 7.89 -12.76
N ASP A 74 6.33 8.76 -11.88
CA ASP A 74 7.48 9.62 -12.07
C ASP A 74 8.81 8.91 -11.74
N VAL A 75 8.79 7.72 -11.12
CA VAL A 75 9.99 6.96 -10.77
C VAL A 75 10.35 5.95 -11.86
N TYR A 76 11.60 5.94 -12.30
CA TYR A 76 12.13 5.01 -13.31
C TYR A 76 13.57 4.58 -13.00
N ALA A 77 14.04 3.48 -13.59
CA ALA A 77 15.41 3.01 -13.40
C ALA A 77 16.36 3.66 -14.42
N THR A 78 17.46 4.23 -13.95
CA THR A 78 18.57 4.71 -14.77
C THR A 78 19.74 3.75 -14.63
N ARG A 79 20.33 3.35 -15.76
CA ARG A 79 21.51 2.50 -15.79
C ARG A 79 22.74 3.34 -15.44
N TRP A 80 23.58 2.84 -14.56
CA TRP A 80 24.89 3.42 -14.30
C TRP A 80 25.99 2.40 -14.59
N GLU A 81 27.13 2.93 -15.03
CA GLU A 81 28.35 2.17 -15.27
C GLU A 81 29.54 2.96 -14.72
N ASN A 82 30.47 2.25 -14.10
CA ASN A 82 31.73 2.80 -13.65
C ASN A 82 32.85 2.19 -14.50
N ALA A 83 33.31 2.94 -15.50
CA ALA A 83 34.35 2.48 -16.43
C ALA A 83 35.67 2.10 -15.75
N ARG A 84 35.98 2.73 -14.60
CA ARG A 84 37.22 2.45 -13.84
C ARG A 84 37.17 1.12 -13.09
N THR A 85 36.00 0.74 -12.56
CA THR A 85 35.84 -0.47 -11.73
C THR A 85 35.11 -1.60 -12.45
N GLY A 86 34.58 -1.35 -13.66
CA GLY A 86 33.76 -2.30 -14.42
C GLY A 86 32.37 -2.57 -13.82
N ARG A 87 32.02 -1.92 -12.71
CA ARG A 87 30.73 -2.14 -12.04
C ARG A 87 29.60 -1.46 -12.81
N SER A 88 28.46 -2.12 -12.84
CA SER A 88 27.23 -1.56 -13.41
C SER A 88 26.03 -1.91 -12.55
N GLY A 89 24.94 -1.17 -12.74
CA GLY A 89 23.69 -1.43 -12.04
C GLY A 89 22.57 -0.50 -12.46
N TRP A 90 21.48 -0.57 -11.71
CA TRP A 90 20.30 0.26 -11.89
C TRP A 90 20.08 1.08 -10.62
N ALA A 91 19.86 2.39 -10.79
CA ALA A 91 19.52 3.30 -9.71
C ALA A 91 18.15 3.94 -9.98
N PRO A 92 17.33 4.18 -8.94
CA PRO A 92 16.06 4.89 -9.12
C PRO A 92 16.32 6.37 -9.45
N ALA A 93 15.57 6.87 -10.42
CA ALA A 93 15.50 8.26 -10.83
C ALA A 93 14.04 8.72 -10.83
N VAL A 94 13.84 10.04 -10.76
CA VAL A 94 12.51 10.66 -10.75
C VAL A 94 12.44 11.68 -11.88
N ALA A 95 11.33 11.75 -12.62
CA ALA A 95 11.09 12.79 -13.60
C ALA A 95 11.09 14.17 -12.91
N GLY A 96 12.00 15.06 -13.32
CA GLY A 96 12.21 16.35 -12.65
C GLY A 96 13.18 16.32 -11.46
N GLY A 97 13.80 15.17 -11.17
CA GLY A 97 14.80 15.03 -10.11
C GLY A 97 14.21 14.81 -8.71
N TRP A 98 15.08 14.53 -7.74
CA TRP A 98 14.68 14.31 -6.36
C TRP A 98 14.42 15.64 -5.66
N GLN A 99 13.15 15.91 -5.33
CA GLN A 99 12.80 17.02 -4.45
C GLN A 99 13.02 16.60 -2.98
N LYS A 100 13.76 17.41 -2.24
CA LYS A 100 13.93 17.23 -0.79
C LYS A 100 12.58 17.49 -0.13
N GLY A 101 12.10 16.55 0.68
CA GLY A 101 10.86 16.72 1.42
C GLY A 101 10.91 17.93 2.37
N PRO A 102 9.76 18.45 2.83
CA PRO A 102 9.72 19.55 3.80
C PRO A 102 10.47 19.15 5.08
N LYS A 103 11.08 20.15 5.72
CA LYS A 103 11.76 20.01 7.03
C LYS A 103 10.77 19.74 8.15
#